data_AF-A0A182G590-F1
#
_entry.id   AF-A0A182G590-F1
#
_cell.length_a   1.000
_cell.length_b   1.000
_cell.length_c   1.000
_cell.angle_alpha   90.00
_cell.angle_beta   90.00
_cell.angle_gamma   90.00
#
_symmetry.space_group_name_H-M   'P 1'
#
loop_
_entity.id
_entity.type
_entity.pdbx_description
1 polymer ?
#
loop_
_entity_poly.entity_id
_entity_poly.type
_entity_poly.pdbx_seq_one_letter_code
_entity_poly.pdbx_strand_id
1 'polypeptide(L)'
;MSATEPAVEPIATQNETVPVAAAASAPKVILSSEQKEIFDRISKNENSELKLVLAQFKQSVDFVDDNGMTPLQHAAYKGNKDAVQMLLDQGADVNSGKHEYNYTALHFGALSGSVDVCMKLLLAGAKSDAVNTIGRTAAQMAAFVANHQVVATINGFVPIKDIECYTKIQGSQKEPLLPVVHLEGFHKFIMQTNIHPVRIALNLQKFGLFAVDLMRIRLVLDEMRERDMDRRNEINEVMAFKYHYLGYMVNEIEKCRHYFLARKAEGSNGKDQKSDFVELFAKRVLKQGKDGALEYVEATIRECVREFPFREYAIFRQVVTQLASKDNSASALEIIKAAINGQRGFQDTISLCSSCGEEKPDKKCSKCKQVQYCDRECQRLHWFMHKKVCARPSSTTGQTGPAKDAKKEIDSAEINEQLQKLMAS
;
A
#
# COMPACT_ATOMS: atom_id res chain seq x y z
N MET A 1 64.00 0.02 -24.97
CA MET A 1 64.13 -0.69 -23.68
C MET A 1 62.84 -1.41 -23.46
N SER A 2 62.89 -2.72 -23.64
CA SER A 2 61.74 -3.63 -23.76
C SER A 2 61.04 -3.78 -22.42
N ALA A 3 59.71 -3.70 -22.45
CA ALA A 3 58.85 -4.07 -21.35
C ALA A 3 58.93 -5.58 -21.11
N THR A 4 59.01 -5.98 -19.85
CA THR A 4 58.79 -7.35 -19.39
C THR A 4 57.68 -7.29 -18.34
N GLU A 5 56.53 -7.87 -18.68
CA GLU A 5 55.43 -8.18 -17.76
C GLU A 5 55.86 -9.22 -16.72
N PRO A 6 55.43 -9.12 -15.45
CA PRO A 6 55.42 -10.26 -14.55
C PRO A 6 54.09 -11.01 -14.67
N ALA A 7 54.21 -12.33 -14.82
CA ALA A 7 53.11 -13.29 -14.92
C ALA A 7 52.23 -13.27 -13.65
N VAL A 8 50.91 -13.24 -13.86
CA VAL A 8 49.90 -13.47 -12.82
C VAL A 8 49.57 -14.96 -12.81
N GLU A 9 49.95 -15.65 -11.73
CA GLU A 9 49.54 -17.04 -11.48
C GLU A 9 48.06 -17.12 -11.08
N PRO A 10 47.33 -18.18 -11.47
CA PRO A 10 45.92 -18.36 -11.13
C PRO A 10 45.74 -18.75 -9.66
N ILE A 11 44.94 -17.98 -8.92
CA ILE A 11 44.52 -18.32 -7.55
C ILE A 11 43.56 -19.51 -7.64
N ALA A 12 44.03 -20.67 -7.20
CA ALA A 12 43.22 -21.88 -7.04
C ALA A 12 42.11 -21.65 -6.01
N THR A 13 40.87 -21.89 -6.41
CA THR A 13 39.70 -21.97 -5.54
C THR A 13 39.81 -23.21 -4.65
N GLN A 14 40.23 -23.04 -3.41
CA GLN A 14 40.10 -24.07 -2.39
C GLN A 14 38.62 -24.15 -1.97
N ASN A 15 37.93 -25.11 -2.58
CA ASN A 15 36.64 -25.61 -2.11
C ASN A 15 36.88 -26.41 -0.82
N GLU A 16 36.97 -25.72 0.32
CA GLU A 16 36.86 -26.39 1.62
C GLU A 16 35.38 -26.66 1.90
N THR A 17 34.94 -27.87 1.58
CA THR A 17 33.70 -28.46 2.10
C THR A 17 33.80 -28.54 3.63
N VAL A 18 33.28 -27.52 4.32
CA VAL A 18 33.04 -27.59 5.76
C VAL A 18 31.98 -28.69 5.99
N PRO A 19 32.26 -29.72 6.79
CA PRO A 19 31.27 -30.77 7.03
C PRO A 19 30.09 -30.16 7.79
N VAL A 20 28.89 -30.33 7.21
CA VAL A 20 27.63 -30.03 7.87
C VAL A 20 27.57 -30.89 9.13
N ALA A 21 27.87 -30.30 10.28
CA ALA A 21 27.63 -30.92 11.57
C ALA A 21 26.14 -31.23 11.66
N ALA A 22 25.81 -32.52 11.75
CA ALA A 22 24.45 -32.97 12.00
C ALA A 22 23.93 -32.24 13.24
N ALA A 23 22.91 -31.41 13.05
CA ALA A 23 22.25 -30.70 14.12
C ALA A 23 21.76 -31.72 15.15
N ALA A 24 22.34 -31.67 16.36
CA ALA A 24 21.80 -32.38 17.49
C ALA A 24 20.33 -31.97 17.64
N SER A 25 19.41 -32.94 17.60
CA SER A 25 17.97 -32.68 17.71
C SER A 25 17.71 -31.87 18.97
N ALA A 26 17.19 -30.65 18.81
CA ALA A 26 16.77 -29.80 19.91
C ALA A 26 15.82 -30.60 20.85
N PRO A 27 15.87 -30.36 22.17
CA PRO A 27 14.95 -31.03 23.09
C PRO A 27 13.51 -30.73 22.69
N LYS A 28 12.72 -31.78 22.41
CA LYS A 28 11.30 -31.66 22.03
C LYS A 28 10.53 -30.84 23.06
N VAL A 29 9.78 -29.85 22.60
CA VAL A 29 9.01 -28.96 23.48
C VAL A 29 7.79 -29.74 23.98
N ILE A 30 7.68 -29.93 25.29
CA ILE A 30 6.53 -30.63 25.88
C ILE A 30 5.41 -29.62 26.11
N LEU A 31 4.49 -29.53 25.14
CA LEU A 31 3.28 -28.72 25.24
C LEU A 31 2.20 -29.40 26.09
N SER A 32 1.47 -28.61 26.90
CA SER A 32 0.28 -29.06 27.62
C SER A 32 -0.87 -29.38 26.66
N SER A 33 -1.90 -30.10 27.13
CA SER A 33 -3.09 -30.38 26.33
C SER A 33 -3.79 -29.10 25.87
N GLU A 34 -3.87 -28.08 26.72
CA GLU A 34 -4.46 -26.78 26.42
C GLU A 34 -3.65 -26.01 25.36
N GLN A 35 -2.31 -26.06 25.44
CA GLN A 35 -1.45 -25.41 24.45
C GLN A 35 -1.56 -26.06 23.06
N LYS A 36 -1.63 -27.40 23.01
CA LYS A 36 -1.87 -28.15 21.78
C LYS A 36 -3.22 -27.82 21.17
N GLU A 37 -4.25 -27.71 22.02
CA GLU A 37 -5.59 -27.32 21.59
C GLU A 37 -5.59 -25.93 20.94
N ILE A 38 -4.89 -24.94 21.52
CA ILE A 38 -4.78 -23.60 20.93
C ILE A 38 -4.16 -23.67 19.52
N PHE A 39 -3.05 -24.41 19.34
CA PHE A 39 -2.46 -24.60 18.01
C PHE A 39 -3.41 -25.30 17.04
N ASP A 40 -4.11 -26.34 17.47
CA ASP A 40 -5.08 -27.07 16.65
C ASP A 40 -6.21 -26.16 16.15
N ARG A 41 -6.83 -25.36 17.05
CA ARG A 41 -7.88 -24.41 16.68
C ARG A 41 -7.40 -23.32 15.71
N ILE A 42 -6.18 -22.81 15.88
CA ILE A 42 -5.56 -21.86 14.93
C ILE A 42 -5.36 -22.54 13.57
N SER A 43 -4.84 -23.77 13.56
CA SER A 43 -4.55 -24.51 12.34
C SER A 43 -5.81 -24.79 11.50
N LYS A 44 -6.94 -25.03 12.18
CA LYS A 44 -8.28 -25.29 11.61
C LYS A 44 -9.10 -24.03 11.34
N ASN A 45 -8.60 -22.85 11.73
CA ASN A 45 -9.28 -21.56 11.57
C ASN A 45 -10.62 -21.47 12.35
N GLU A 46 -10.71 -22.13 13.51
CA GLU A 46 -11.89 -22.21 14.36
C GLU A 46 -11.93 -21.06 15.37
N ASN A 47 -12.25 -19.85 14.89
CA ASN A 47 -12.15 -18.61 15.68
C ASN A 47 -13.06 -18.58 16.92
N SER A 48 -14.25 -19.18 16.85
CA SER A 48 -15.20 -19.20 17.97
C SER A 48 -14.68 -20.07 19.12
N GLU A 49 -14.19 -21.25 18.78
CA GLU A 49 -13.62 -22.23 19.70
C GLU A 49 -12.29 -21.72 20.26
N LEU A 50 -11.43 -21.16 19.42
CA LEU A 50 -10.20 -20.50 19.84
C LEU A 50 -10.47 -19.41 20.88
N LYS A 51 -11.51 -18.58 20.67
CA LYS A 51 -11.92 -17.56 21.64
C LYS A 51 -12.31 -18.14 22.99
N LEU A 52 -13.06 -19.25 23.00
CA LEU A 52 -13.49 -19.92 24.23
C LEU A 52 -12.28 -20.49 24.99
N VAL A 53 -11.38 -21.15 24.28
CA VAL A 53 -10.15 -21.73 24.87
C VAL A 53 -9.26 -20.61 25.43
N LEU A 54 -9.02 -19.54 24.67
CA LEU A 54 -8.20 -18.41 25.12
C LEU A 54 -8.81 -17.68 26.34
N ALA A 55 -10.14 -17.56 26.44
CA ALA A 55 -10.77 -16.93 27.60
C ALA A 55 -10.55 -17.71 28.91
N GLN A 56 -10.43 -19.03 28.81
CA GLN A 56 -10.17 -19.94 29.93
C GLN A 56 -8.68 -20.08 30.22
N PHE A 57 -7.82 -19.88 29.21
CA PHE A 57 -6.37 -19.95 29.35
C PHE A 57 -5.82 -18.78 30.16
N LYS A 58 -5.29 -19.06 31.37
CA LYS A 58 -4.77 -18.03 32.30
C LYS A 58 -3.25 -17.84 32.25
N GLN A 59 -2.57 -18.57 31.38
CA GLN A 59 -1.12 -18.52 31.22
C GLN A 59 -0.75 -17.59 30.05
N SER A 60 0.53 -17.22 29.95
CA SER A 60 1.03 -16.48 28.78
C SER A 60 0.83 -17.28 27.50
N VAL A 61 0.41 -16.59 26.44
CA VAL A 61 0.24 -17.15 25.08
C VAL A 61 1.55 -17.20 24.28
N ASP A 62 2.71 -16.93 24.91
CA ASP A 62 4.04 -16.90 24.28
C ASP A 62 4.83 -18.23 24.41
N PHE A 63 4.09 -19.34 24.48
CA PHE A 63 4.64 -20.68 24.32
C PHE A 63 4.94 -20.96 22.84
N VAL A 64 5.76 -21.98 22.57
CA VAL A 64 6.27 -22.27 21.23
C VAL A 64 6.14 -23.75 20.91
N ASP A 65 5.99 -24.08 19.62
CA ASP A 65 6.12 -25.46 19.13
C ASP A 65 7.58 -25.90 18.98
N ASP A 66 7.80 -27.07 18.40
CA ASP A 66 9.14 -27.65 18.19
C ASP A 66 10.03 -26.82 17.25
N ASN A 67 9.46 -25.95 16.41
CA ASN A 67 10.20 -25.01 15.53
C ASN A 67 10.41 -23.64 16.19
N GLY A 68 9.97 -23.47 17.44
CA GLY A 68 10.01 -22.18 18.12
C GLY A 68 8.90 -21.21 17.66
N MET A 69 7.87 -21.69 16.93
CA MET A 69 6.77 -20.83 16.48
C MET A 69 5.75 -20.58 17.60
N THR A 70 5.38 -19.31 17.81
CA THR A 70 4.30 -18.94 18.75
C THR A 70 2.92 -19.10 18.12
N PRO A 71 1.84 -19.21 18.92
CA PRO A 71 0.46 -19.15 18.42
C PRO A 71 0.19 -17.93 17.53
N LEU A 72 0.76 -16.77 17.87
CA LEU A 72 0.62 -15.54 17.08
C LEU A 72 1.26 -15.66 15.70
N GLN A 73 2.44 -16.30 15.62
CA GLN A 73 3.12 -16.56 14.35
C GLN A 73 2.34 -17.55 13.48
N HIS A 74 1.74 -18.60 14.06
CA HIS A 74 0.83 -19.51 13.36
C HIS A 74 -0.39 -18.79 12.80
N ALA A 75 -1.06 -17.97 13.63
CA ALA A 75 -2.22 -17.19 13.21
C ALA A 75 -1.87 -16.20 12.08
N ALA A 76 -0.69 -15.57 12.18
CA ALA A 76 -0.19 -14.65 11.16
C ALA A 76 0.11 -15.37 9.84
N TYR A 77 0.75 -16.54 9.88
CA TYR A 77 1.04 -17.35 8.68
C TYR A 77 -0.24 -17.79 7.96
N LYS A 78 -1.29 -18.11 8.72
CA LYS A 78 -2.61 -18.44 8.17
C LYS A 78 -3.37 -17.23 7.60
N GLY A 79 -2.88 -16.01 7.80
CA GLY A 79 -3.57 -14.79 7.40
C GLY A 79 -4.86 -14.52 8.20
N ASN A 80 -5.03 -15.19 9.34
CA ASN A 80 -6.24 -15.12 10.16
C ASN A 80 -6.20 -13.90 11.09
N LYS A 81 -6.80 -12.80 10.64
CA LYS A 81 -6.82 -11.52 11.36
C LYS A 81 -7.56 -11.56 12.70
N ASP A 82 -8.53 -12.45 12.86
CA ASP A 82 -9.33 -12.54 14.08
C ASP A 82 -8.52 -13.29 15.15
N ALA A 83 -7.89 -14.41 14.81
CA ALA A 83 -6.97 -15.10 15.71
C ALA A 83 -5.78 -14.22 16.12
N VAL A 84 -5.21 -13.47 15.18
CA VAL A 84 -4.15 -12.48 15.47
C VAL A 84 -4.66 -11.46 16.48
N GLN A 85 -5.85 -10.88 16.29
CA GLN A 85 -6.39 -9.92 17.25
C GLN A 85 -6.62 -10.55 18.62
N MET A 86 -7.23 -11.73 18.69
CA MET A 86 -7.50 -12.40 19.98
C MET A 86 -6.21 -12.70 20.76
N LEU A 87 -5.14 -13.11 20.07
CA LEU A 87 -3.85 -13.37 20.72
C LEU A 87 -3.16 -12.08 21.18
N LEU A 88 -3.23 -11.01 20.38
CA LEU A 88 -2.72 -9.69 20.79
C LEU A 88 -3.50 -9.13 21.99
N ASP A 89 -4.82 -9.33 22.04
CA ASP A 89 -5.65 -8.92 23.18
C ASP A 89 -5.31 -9.70 24.46
N GLN A 90 -4.75 -10.92 24.34
CA GLN A 90 -4.19 -11.70 25.45
C GLN A 90 -2.73 -11.35 25.80
N GLY A 91 -2.18 -10.30 25.18
CA GLY A 91 -0.83 -9.81 25.47
C GLY A 91 0.30 -10.59 24.81
N ALA A 92 0.05 -11.28 23.69
CA ALA A 92 1.11 -11.96 22.93
C ALA A 92 2.24 -11.00 22.53
N ASP A 93 3.49 -11.46 22.67
CA ASP A 93 4.66 -10.73 22.21
C ASP A 93 4.75 -10.74 20.68
N VAL A 94 4.38 -9.59 20.09
CA VAL A 94 4.41 -9.38 18.64
C VAL A 94 5.81 -9.52 18.01
N ASN A 95 6.86 -9.30 18.81
CA ASN A 95 8.25 -9.31 18.37
C ASN A 95 9.01 -10.57 18.82
N SER A 96 8.30 -11.63 19.22
CA SER A 96 8.93 -12.90 19.59
C SER A 96 9.88 -13.39 18.50
N GLY A 97 11.15 -13.60 18.88
CA GLY A 97 12.23 -14.09 18.03
C GLY A 97 12.64 -15.52 18.35
N LYS A 98 11.77 -16.33 18.96
CA LYS A 98 12.07 -17.70 19.39
C LYS A 98 12.09 -18.73 18.24
N HIS A 99 11.61 -18.35 17.06
CA HIS A 99 11.61 -19.21 15.88
C HIS A 99 13.04 -19.56 15.47
N GLU A 100 13.28 -20.80 15.04
CA GLU A 100 14.63 -21.31 14.70
C GLU A 100 15.38 -20.45 13.66
N TYR A 101 14.64 -19.74 12.80
CA TYR A 101 15.19 -18.84 11.77
C TYR A 101 14.93 -17.35 12.04
N ASN A 102 14.61 -16.95 13.27
CA ASN A 102 14.30 -15.56 13.67
C ASN A 102 13.15 -14.92 12.87
N TYR A 103 12.18 -15.71 12.40
CA TYR A 103 10.98 -15.15 11.78
C TYR A 103 10.08 -14.57 12.86
N THR A 104 9.69 -13.31 12.70
CA THR A 104 8.69 -12.64 13.56
C THR A 104 7.28 -12.88 13.04
N ALA A 105 6.25 -12.56 13.84
CA ALA A 105 4.87 -12.62 13.37
C ALA A 105 4.64 -11.78 12.11
N LEU A 106 5.33 -10.64 11.96
CA LEU A 106 5.22 -9.79 10.77
C LEU A 106 5.77 -10.47 9.51
N HIS A 107 6.84 -11.27 9.61
CA HIS A 107 7.35 -12.05 8.48
C HIS A 107 6.32 -13.09 8.01
N PHE A 108 5.68 -13.80 8.93
CA PHE A 108 4.64 -14.77 8.60
C PHE A 108 3.37 -14.10 8.06
N GLY A 109 2.96 -12.97 8.63
CA GLY A 109 1.90 -12.12 8.08
C GLY A 109 2.21 -11.70 6.64
N ALA A 110 3.46 -11.32 6.37
CA ALA A 110 3.91 -10.94 5.04
C ALA A 110 3.84 -12.08 4.01
N LEU A 111 4.26 -13.28 4.41
CA LEU A 111 4.15 -14.49 3.59
C LEU A 111 2.70 -14.89 3.31
N SER A 112 1.79 -14.66 4.27
CA SER A 112 0.35 -14.94 4.08
C SER A 112 -0.32 -14.03 3.04
N GLY A 113 0.26 -12.86 2.75
CA GLY A 113 -0.33 -11.84 1.88
C GLY A 113 -1.47 -11.04 2.50
N SER A 114 -1.76 -11.24 3.79
CA SER A 114 -2.85 -10.57 4.49
C SER A 114 -2.43 -9.17 4.98
N VAL A 115 -2.86 -8.14 4.25
CA VAL A 115 -2.68 -6.72 4.64
C VAL A 115 -3.27 -6.44 6.02
N ASP A 116 -4.45 -6.99 6.33
CA ASP A 116 -5.13 -6.83 7.62
C ASP A 116 -4.28 -7.37 8.78
N VAL A 117 -3.65 -8.54 8.61
CA VAL A 117 -2.76 -9.13 9.62
C VAL A 117 -1.52 -8.26 9.81
N CYS A 118 -0.83 -7.89 8.73
CA CYS A 118 0.35 -7.03 8.81
C CYS A 118 0.04 -5.71 9.51
N MET A 119 -1.10 -5.07 9.18
CA MET A 119 -1.52 -3.83 9.81
C MET A 119 -1.77 -4.01 11.32
N LYS A 120 -2.45 -5.08 11.75
CA LYS A 120 -2.67 -5.37 13.17
C LYS A 120 -1.36 -5.56 13.93
N LEU A 121 -0.43 -6.31 13.36
CA LEU A 121 0.88 -6.56 13.97
C LEU A 121 1.69 -5.25 14.08
N LEU A 122 1.71 -4.42 13.02
CA LEU A 122 2.39 -3.13 13.04
C LEU A 122 1.79 -2.17 14.08
N LEU A 123 0.46 -2.10 14.16
CA LEU A 123 -0.24 -1.32 15.19
C LEU A 123 0.05 -1.82 16.61
N ALA A 124 0.28 -3.12 16.79
CA ALA A 124 0.72 -3.70 18.05
C ALA A 124 2.22 -3.51 18.35
N GLY A 125 2.97 -2.82 17.48
CA GLY A 125 4.38 -2.51 17.68
C GLY A 125 5.35 -3.51 17.08
N ALA A 126 4.94 -4.27 16.06
CA ALA A 126 5.87 -5.11 15.30
C ALA A 126 6.98 -4.25 14.67
N LYS A 127 8.23 -4.71 14.80
CA LYS A 127 9.40 -4.10 14.19
C LYS A 127 9.45 -4.44 12.69
N SER A 128 9.30 -3.43 11.83
CA SER A 128 9.31 -3.59 10.36
C SER A 128 10.71 -3.82 9.78
N ASP A 129 11.74 -3.41 10.52
CA ASP A 129 13.17 -3.51 10.20
C ASP A 129 13.82 -4.81 10.72
N ALA A 130 13.11 -5.61 11.51
CA ALA A 130 13.59 -6.91 11.96
C ALA A 130 13.92 -7.80 10.77
N VAL A 131 15.07 -8.47 10.83
CA VAL A 131 15.54 -9.41 9.81
C VAL A 131 15.60 -10.83 10.35
N ASN A 132 15.24 -11.80 9.50
CA ASN A 132 15.44 -13.22 9.78
C ASN A 132 16.92 -13.64 9.57
N THR A 133 17.23 -14.93 9.75
CA THR A 133 18.61 -15.45 9.62
C THR A 133 19.24 -15.29 8.23
N ILE A 134 18.44 -15.09 7.19
CA ILE A 134 18.93 -14.81 5.82
C ILE A 134 19.01 -13.30 5.51
N GLY A 135 18.87 -12.45 6.52
CA GLY A 135 19.01 -10.99 6.39
C GLY A 135 17.84 -10.32 5.65
N ARG A 136 16.64 -10.93 5.65
CA ARG A 136 15.46 -10.41 4.96
C ARG A 136 14.45 -9.83 5.94
N THR A 137 13.90 -8.67 5.58
CA THR A 137 12.78 -8.05 6.32
C THR A 137 11.43 -8.64 5.89
N ALA A 138 10.39 -8.44 6.70
CA ALA A 138 9.04 -8.86 6.36
C ALA A 138 8.55 -8.28 5.01
N ALA A 139 8.86 -7.01 4.70
CA ALA A 139 8.50 -6.41 3.42
C ALA A 139 9.20 -7.10 2.24
N GLN A 140 10.47 -7.50 2.40
CA GLN A 140 11.19 -8.25 1.37
C GLN A 140 10.62 -9.66 1.19
N MET A 141 10.17 -10.31 2.26
CA MET A 141 9.46 -11.59 2.16
C MET A 141 8.13 -11.44 1.41
N ALA A 142 7.35 -10.38 1.68
CA ALA A 142 6.13 -10.09 0.92
C ALA A 142 6.42 -9.85 -0.58
N ALA A 143 7.52 -9.17 -0.90
CA ALA A 143 7.93 -8.95 -2.28
C ALA A 143 8.29 -10.27 -3.00
N PHE A 144 8.96 -11.20 -2.30
CA PHE A 144 9.31 -12.52 -2.84
C PHE A 144 8.08 -13.34 -3.26
N VAL A 145 6.98 -13.24 -2.52
CA VAL A 145 5.70 -13.89 -2.85
C VAL A 145 4.75 -13.00 -3.66
N ALA A 146 5.25 -11.91 -4.25
CA ALA A 146 4.50 -10.95 -5.07
C ALA A 146 3.30 -10.25 -4.38
N ASN A 147 3.33 -10.14 -3.05
CA ASN A 147 2.29 -9.47 -2.25
C ASN A 147 2.54 -7.95 -2.15
N HIS A 148 2.42 -7.26 -3.29
CA HIS A 148 2.74 -5.83 -3.41
C HIS A 148 1.98 -4.91 -2.44
N GLN A 149 0.72 -5.22 -2.12
CA GLN A 149 -0.05 -4.42 -1.16
C GLN A 149 0.51 -4.52 0.26
N VAL A 150 1.01 -5.69 0.64
CA VAL A 150 1.67 -5.87 1.93
C VAL A 150 3.00 -5.10 1.96
N VAL A 151 3.78 -5.15 0.88
CA VAL A 151 5.02 -4.36 0.76
C VAL A 151 4.73 -2.86 0.97
N ALA A 152 3.75 -2.32 0.25
CA ALA A 152 3.35 -0.92 0.38
C ALA A 152 2.84 -0.59 1.80
N THR A 153 2.13 -1.52 2.44
CA THR A 153 1.62 -1.34 3.80
C THR A 153 2.74 -1.30 4.83
N ILE A 154 3.69 -2.24 4.78
CA ILE A 154 4.80 -2.32 5.73
C ILE A 154 5.75 -1.13 5.53
N ASN A 155 6.17 -0.86 4.29
CA ASN A 155 7.12 0.23 4.01
C ASN A 155 6.51 1.62 4.20
N GLY A 156 5.18 1.74 4.03
CA GLY A 156 4.45 2.97 4.24
C GLY A 156 3.90 3.16 5.66
N PHE A 157 4.26 2.28 6.59
CA PHE A 157 3.75 2.33 7.96
C PHE A 157 4.38 3.46 8.77
N VAL A 158 3.52 4.27 9.38
CA VAL A 158 3.91 5.36 10.28
C VAL A 158 3.33 5.04 11.66
N PRO A 159 4.17 4.81 12.68
CA PRO A 159 3.69 4.66 14.06
C PRO A 159 2.94 5.91 14.52
N ILE A 160 1.82 5.76 15.23
CA ILE A 160 1.04 6.91 15.70
C ILE A 160 1.86 7.82 16.64
N LYS A 161 2.74 7.24 17.46
CA LYS A 161 3.68 7.96 18.32
C LYS A 161 4.60 8.93 17.55
N ASP A 162 4.90 8.64 16.28
CA ASP A 162 5.78 9.47 15.46
C ASP A 162 5.08 10.75 14.99
N ILE A 163 3.75 10.84 15.09
CA ILE A 163 2.97 12.02 14.72
C ILE A 163 2.29 12.69 15.92
N GLU A 164 2.33 12.07 17.11
CA GLU A 164 1.84 12.67 18.37
C GLU A 164 2.52 14.00 18.70
N CYS A 165 3.77 14.19 18.27
CA CYS A 165 4.50 15.44 18.50
C CYS A 165 3.75 16.65 17.93
N TYR A 166 3.05 16.53 16.80
CA TYR A 166 2.31 17.62 16.16
C TYR A 166 1.04 18.05 16.92
N THR A 167 0.65 17.28 17.93
CA THR A 167 -0.47 17.62 18.83
C THR A 167 -0.06 18.47 20.02
N LYS A 168 1.25 18.65 20.20
CA LYS A 168 1.84 19.48 21.25
C LYS A 168 2.18 20.85 20.66
N ILE A 169 2.13 21.89 21.49
CA ILE A 169 2.62 23.22 21.09
C ILE A 169 4.15 23.14 21.00
N GLN A 170 4.70 23.57 19.87
CA GLN A 170 6.15 23.54 19.62
C GLN A 170 6.68 24.95 19.31
N GLY A 171 7.86 25.27 19.85
CA GLY A 171 8.55 26.53 19.58
C GLY A 171 7.72 27.77 19.92
N SER A 172 7.49 28.62 18.93
CA SER A 172 6.77 29.90 19.04
C SER A 172 5.27 29.81 18.68
N GLN A 173 4.74 28.60 18.45
CA GLN A 173 3.33 28.43 18.09
C GLN A 173 2.40 28.75 19.27
N LYS A 174 1.24 29.36 18.98
CA LYS A 174 0.20 29.62 19.99
C LYS A 174 -0.72 28.41 20.23
N GLU A 175 -0.84 27.55 19.23
CA GLU A 175 -1.70 26.37 19.19
C GLU A 175 -0.97 25.23 18.49
N PRO A 176 -1.32 23.96 18.76
CA PRO A 176 -0.73 22.83 18.04
C PRO A 176 -1.11 22.86 16.55
N LEU A 177 -0.21 22.35 15.71
CA LEU A 177 -0.48 22.17 14.28
C LEU A 177 -1.65 21.21 14.05
N LEU A 178 -1.72 20.12 14.82
CA LEU A 178 -2.78 19.13 14.72
C LEU A 178 -3.52 18.99 16.05
N PRO A 179 -4.80 19.39 16.15
CA PRO A 179 -5.56 19.14 17.38
C PRO A 179 -5.64 17.64 17.70
N VAL A 180 -5.54 17.27 18.98
CA VAL A 180 -5.53 15.86 19.45
C VAL A 180 -6.72 15.06 18.91
N VAL A 181 -7.90 15.67 18.83
CA VAL A 181 -9.12 15.04 18.30
C VAL A 181 -9.00 14.58 16.83
N HIS A 182 -8.07 15.17 16.07
CA HIS A 182 -7.83 14.83 14.67
C HIS A 182 -6.59 13.95 14.46
N LEU A 183 -5.88 13.56 15.53
CA LEU A 183 -4.70 12.69 15.44
C LEU A 183 -5.01 11.37 14.74
N GLU A 184 -6.06 10.68 15.17
CA GLU A 184 -6.45 9.40 14.58
C GLU A 184 -6.93 9.55 13.12
N GLY A 185 -7.65 10.63 12.82
CA GLY A 185 -8.08 10.93 11.45
C GLY A 185 -6.92 11.21 10.51
N PHE A 186 -5.93 11.97 10.98
CA PHE A 186 -4.70 12.26 10.23
C PHE A 186 -3.83 11.02 10.05
N HIS A 187 -3.68 10.20 11.09
CA HIS A 187 -3.00 8.90 11.01
C HIS A 187 -3.63 8.02 9.92
N LYS A 188 -4.95 7.84 9.97
CA LYS A 188 -5.70 7.09 8.95
C LYS A 188 -5.52 7.66 7.54
N PHE A 189 -5.40 8.97 7.40
CA PHE A 189 -5.19 9.67 6.13
C PHE A 189 -3.82 9.38 5.52
N ILE A 190 -2.73 9.57 6.27
CA ILE A 190 -1.37 9.35 5.76
C ILE A 190 -1.07 7.87 5.47
N MET A 191 -1.76 6.97 6.18
CA MET A 191 -1.62 5.51 6.03
C MET A 191 -2.28 4.96 4.77
N GLN A 192 -3.03 5.76 4.01
CA GLN A 192 -3.67 5.30 2.77
C GLN A 192 -2.63 5.03 1.67
N THR A 193 -2.80 3.92 0.95
CA THR A 193 -2.01 3.56 -0.23
C THR A 193 -2.63 4.08 -1.53
N ASN A 194 -3.96 4.27 -1.54
CA ASN A 194 -4.67 4.88 -2.66
C ASN A 194 -4.49 6.40 -2.65
N ILE A 195 -3.66 6.87 -3.58
CA ILE A 195 -3.30 8.27 -3.76
C ILE A 195 -4.11 8.99 -4.85
N HIS A 196 -5.19 8.39 -5.36
CA HIS A 196 -6.00 9.04 -6.38
C HIS A 196 -6.60 10.36 -5.83
N PRO A 197 -6.57 11.50 -6.56
CA PRO A 197 -6.99 12.79 -6.01
C PRO A 197 -8.43 12.80 -5.45
N VAL A 198 -9.39 12.14 -6.13
CA VAL A 198 -10.76 11.96 -5.59
C VAL A 198 -10.75 11.17 -4.27
N ARG A 199 -9.94 10.11 -4.15
CA ARG A 199 -9.87 9.33 -2.91
C ARG A 199 -9.28 10.17 -1.78
N ILE A 200 -8.26 10.98 -2.06
CA ILE A 200 -7.67 11.91 -1.09
C ILE A 200 -8.74 12.87 -0.54
N ALA A 201 -9.54 13.50 -1.42
CA ALA A 201 -10.61 14.39 -1.00
C ALA A 201 -11.70 13.67 -0.17
N LEU A 202 -12.12 12.47 -0.59
CA LEU A 202 -13.07 11.65 0.15
C LEU A 202 -12.54 11.22 1.52
N ASN A 203 -11.24 10.91 1.63
CA ASN A 203 -10.62 10.52 2.89
C ASN A 203 -10.47 11.70 3.85
N LEU A 204 -10.12 12.90 3.36
CA LEU A 204 -10.14 14.13 4.18
C LEU A 204 -11.54 14.37 4.79
N GLN A 205 -12.59 14.16 3.99
CA GLN A 205 -13.98 14.24 4.46
C GLN A 205 -14.31 13.17 5.50
N LYS A 206 -14.07 11.90 5.14
CA LYS A 206 -14.41 10.72 5.94
C LYS A 206 -13.71 10.73 7.29
N PHE A 207 -12.47 11.21 7.35
CA PHE A 207 -11.67 11.27 8.56
C PHE A 207 -11.81 12.61 9.32
N GLY A 208 -12.75 13.47 8.91
CA GLY A 208 -13.09 14.70 9.62
C GLY A 208 -12.02 15.80 9.54
N LEU A 209 -11.08 15.71 8.59
CA LEU A 209 -9.95 16.62 8.49
C LEU A 209 -10.31 18.00 7.90
N PHE A 210 -11.47 18.11 7.26
CA PHE A 210 -12.00 19.42 6.82
C PHE A 210 -12.46 20.33 7.96
N ALA A 211 -12.55 19.81 9.19
CA ALA A 211 -12.78 20.62 10.40
C ALA A 211 -11.49 21.30 10.88
N VAL A 212 -10.32 20.84 10.42
CA VAL A 212 -9.03 21.49 10.63
C VAL A 212 -8.78 22.45 9.47
N ASP A 213 -8.06 23.53 9.75
CA ASP A 213 -7.43 24.33 8.70
C ASP A 213 -6.49 23.43 7.87
N LEU A 214 -6.84 23.24 6.59
CA LEU A 214 -6.06 22.38 5.68
C LEU A 214 -4.63 22.89 5.49
N MET A 215 -4.35 24.17 5.73
CA MET A 215 -2.98 24.68 5.73
C MET A 215 -2.17 24.11 6.89
N ARG A 216 -2.77 23.87 8.06
CA ARG A 216 -2.08 23.18 9.16
C ARG A 216 -1.80 21.72 8.82
N ILE A 217 -2.75 21.02 8.19
CA ILE A 217 -2.53 19.65 7.70
C ILE A 217 -1.36 19.60 6.71
N ARG A 218 -1.29 20.57 5.79
CA ARG A 218 -0.16 20.70 4.86
C ARG A 218 1.16 20.94 5.60
N LEU A 219 1.19 21.84 6.58
CA LEU A 219 2.41 22.10 7.37
C LEU A 219 2.90 20.85 8.09
N VAL A 220 2.00 20.03 8.65
CA VAL A 220 2.40 18.75 9.27
C VAL A 220 3.03 17.82 8.24
N LEU A 221 2.46 17.73 7.02
CA LEU A 221 3.04 16.91 5.94
C LEU A 221 4.41 17.45 5.48
N ASP A 222 4.60 18.77 5.44
CA ASP A 222 5.88 19.39 5.14
C ASP A 222 6.92 19.07 6.22
N GLU A 223 6.59 19.19 7.50
CA GLU A 223 7.46 18.81 8.63
C GLU A 223 7.83 17.31 8.59
N MET A 224 6.86 16.45 8.26
CA MET A 224 7.10 15.01 8.11
C MET A 224 8.04 14.72 6.94
N ARG A 225 7.92 15.45 5.83
CA ARG A 225 8.80 15.35 4.66
C ARG A 225 10.23 15.72 5.03
N GLU A 226 10.45 16.89 5.63
CA GLU A 226 11.79 17.35 6.04
C GLU A 226 12.42 16.35 7.00
N ARG A 227 11.67 15.90 8.01
CA ARG A 227 12.14 14.91 8.99
C ARG A 227 12.61 13.61 8.35
N ASP A 228 11.92 13.11 7.33
CA ASP A 228 12.31 11.86 6.66
C ASP A 228 13.53 12.02 5.73
N MET A 229 13.88 13.26 5.37
CA MET A 229 15.08 13.60 4.60
C MET A 229 16.29 13.90 5.50
N ASP A 230 16.06 14.41 6.72
CA ASP A 230 17.11 14.77 7.68
C ASP A 230 17.63 13.60 8.54
N ARG A 231 17.06 12.39 8.39
CA ARG A 231 17.52 11.19 9.11
C ARG A 231 18.88 10.72 8.61
N ARG A 232 19.93 10.97 9.41
CA ARG A 232 21.36 10.75 9.08
C ARG A 232 21.73 9.39 8.46
N ASN A 233 20.99 8.31 8.73
CA ASN A 233 21.29 6.97 8.23
C ASN A 233 20.08 6.22 7.62
N GLU A 234 18.92 6.87 7.49
CA GLU A 234 17.66 6.22 7.06
C GLU A 234 16.79 7.20 6.26
N ILE A 235 17.35 7.76 5.18
CA ILE A 235 16.60 8.66 4.31
C ILE A 235 15.45 7.88 3.66
N ASN A 236 14.22 8.33 3.85
CA ASN A 236 13.04 7.72 3.26
C ASN A 236 12.48 8.60 2.13
N GLU A 237 13.20 8.63 1.00
CA GLU A 237 12.85 9.44 -0.17
C GLU A 237 11.41 9.19 -0.65
N VAL A 238 10.94 7.94 -0.56
CA VAL A 238 9.61 7.52 -1.00
C VAL A 238 8.52 8.13 -0.12
N MET A 239 8.69 8.08 1.21
CA MET A 239 7.73 8.69 2.13
C MET A 239 7.79 10.22 2.09
N ALA A 240 8.97 10.81 1.97
CA ALA A 240 9.12 12.25 1.76
C ALA A 240 8.36 12.71 0.49
N PHE A 241 8.52 11.98 -0.63
CA PHE A 241 7.77 12.27 -1.86
C PHE A 241 6.27 12.05 -1.70
N LYS A 242 5.85 11.02 -0.95
CA LYS A 242 4.43 10.79 -0.62
C LYS A 242 3.83 11.95 0.18
N TYR A 243 4.49 12.43 1.22
CA TYR A 243 3.99 13.56 2.02
C TYR A 243 3.94 14.85 1.20
N HIS A 244 4.93 15.08 0.34
CA HIS A 244 4.91 16.19 -0.62
C HIS A 244 3.68 16.11 -1.53
N TYR A 245 3.44 14.94 -2.13
CA TYR A 245 2.28 14.71 -2.98
C TYR A 245 0.95 14.95 -2.24
N LEU A 246 0.80 14.38 -1.03
CA LEU A 246 -0.39 14.58 -0.21
C LEU A 246 -0.58 16.06 0.15
N GLY A 247 0.48 16.77 0.53
CA GLY A 247 0.44 18.20 0.87
C GLY A 247 0.04 19.06 -0.34
N TYR A 248 0.56 18.72 -1.52
CA TYR A 248 0.17 19.38 -2.77
C TYR A 248 -1.30 19.14 -3.10
N MET A 249 -1.80 17.90 -2.97
CA MET A 249 -3.22 17.58 -3.20
C MET A 249 -4.14 18.29 -2.19
N VAL A 250 -3.75 18.34 -0.90
CA VAL A 250 -4.49 19.10 0.14
C VAL A 250 -4.59 20.58 -0.24
N ASN A 251 -3.50 21.16 -0.76
CA ASN A 251 -3.49 22.54 -1.24
C ASN A 251 -4.42 22.77 -2.44
N GLU A 252 -4.45 21.86 -3.42
CA GLU A 252 -5.37 21.93 -4.55
C GLU A 252 -6.84 21.82 -4.14
N ILE A 253 -7.13 20.98 -3.15
CA ILE A 253 -8.47 20.84 -2.57
C ILE A 253 -8.86 22.14 -1.84
N GLU A 254 -7.96 22.76 -1.09
CA GLU A 254 -8.24 24.03 -0.41
C GLU A 254 -8.46 25.19 -1.40
N LYS A 255 -7.67 25.28 -2.48
CA LYS A 255 -7.93 26.22 -3.58
C LYS A 255 -9.33 26.01 -4.18
N CYS A 256 -9.74 24.76 -4.34
CA CYS A 256 -11.09 24.43 -4.83
C CYS A 256 -12.18 24.86 -3.83
N ARG A 257 -11.94 24.67 -2.52
CA ARG A 257 -12.82 25.11 -1.44
C ARG A 257 -13.00 26.62 -1.43
N HIS A 258 -11.91 27.39 -1.50
CA HIS A 258 -11.95 28.85 -1.61
C HIS A 258 -12.74 29.33 -2.83
N TYR A 259 -12.47 28.75 -4.01
CA TYR A 259 -13.20 29.08 -5.23
C TYR A 259 -14.71 28.80 -5.11
N PHE A 260 -15.07 27.68 -4.49
CA PHE A 260 -16.48 27.32 -4.25
C PHE A 260 -17.17 28.32 -3.31
N LEU A 261 -16.52 28.68 -2.21
CA LEU A 261 -17.07 29.64 -1.24
C LEU A 261 -17.25 31.04 -1.85
N ALA A 262 -16.28 31.50 -2.65
CA ALA A 262 -16.37 32.78 -3.36
C ALA A 262 -17.60 32.81 -4.30
N ARG A 263 -17.79 31.77 -5.14
CA ARG A 263 -18.97 31.66 -6.02
C ARG A 263 -20.31 31.61 -5.28
N LYS A 264 -20.32 31.03 -4.08
CA LYS A 264 -21.52 30.95 -3.24
C LYS A 264 -21.87 32.32 -2.65
N ALA A 265 -20.86 33.10 -2.27
CA ALA A 265 -21.03 34.47 -1.78
C ALA A 265 -21.55 35.42 -2.87
N GLU A 266 -21.16 35.19 -4.13
CA GLU A 266 -21.57 35.99 -5.30
C GLU A 266 -22.99 35.70 -5.82
N GLY A 267 -23.78 34.85 -5.13
CA GLY A 267 -25.20 34.64 -5.45
C GLY A 267 -25.44 33.71 -6.65
N SER A 268 -25.18 32.42 -6.48
CA SER A 268 -25.44 31.40 -7.52
C SER A 268 -26.94 31.03 -7.59
N ASN A 269 -27.51 31.07 -8.80
CA ASN A 269 -28.88 30.59 -9.12
C ASN A 269 -29.11 29.17 -8.58
N GLY A 270 -30.31 28.90 -8.02
CA GLY A 270 -30.70 27.76 -7.19
C GLY A 270 -30.49 26.30 -7.67
N LYS A 271 -29.70 26.03 -8.73
CA LYS A 271 -29.23 24.69 -9.10
C LYS A 271 -27.97 24.24 -8.34
N ASP A 272 -27.19 25.18 -7.78
CA ASP A 272 -25.92 24.90 -7.08
C ASP A 272 -26.09 24.49 -5.59
N GLN A 273 -27.30 24.43 -5.05
CA GLN A 273 -27.55 24.11 -3.63
C GLN A 273 -27.28 22.64 -3.24
N LYS A 274 -27.17 21.71 -4.19
CA LYS A 274 -26.98 20.27 -3.90
C LYS A 274 -25.54 19.76 -4.01
N SER A 275 -24.62 20.52 -4.61
CA SER A 275 -23.23 20.11 -4.80
C SER A 275 -22.35 20.80 -3.76
N ASP A 276 -21.46 20.05 -3.10
CA ASP A 276 -20.41 20.61 -2.27
C ASP A 276 -19.11 20.82 -3.08
N PHE A 277 -18.09 21.38 -2.43
CA PHE A 277 -16.79 21.62 -3.05
C PHE A 277 -16.02 20.31 -3.34
N VAL A 278 -16.31 19.22 -2.62
CA VAL A 278 -15.69 17.91 -2.85
C VAL A 278 -16.18 17.32 -4.17
N GLU A 279 -17.49 17.42 -4.44
CA GLU A 279 -18.07 17.06 -5.73
C GLU A 279 -17.53 17.95 -6.86
N LEU A 280 -17.36 19.26 -6.63
CA LEU A 280 -16.75 20.16 -7.60
C LEU A 280 -15.31 19.73 -7.93
N PHE A 281 -14.50 19.46 -6.92
CA PHE A 281 -13.14 18.97 -7.08
C PHE A 281 -13.10 17.64 -7.83
N ALA A 282 -13.93 16.67 -7.43
CA ALA A 282 -14.01 15.37 -8.09
C ALA A 282 -14.41 15.48 -9.57
N LYS A 283 -15.32 16.39 -9.92
CA LYS A 283 -15.68 16.66 -11.32
C LYS A 283 -14.51 17.23 -12.12
N ARG A 284 -13.64 18.06 -11.52
CA ARG A 284 -12.41 18.55 -12.19
C ARG A 284 -11.44 17.40 -12.45
N VAL A 285 -11.22 16.55 -11.44
CA VAL A 285 -10.33 15.38 -11.53
C VAL A 285 -10.82 14.38 -12.57
N LEU A 286 -12.11 14.09 -12.62
CA LEU A 286 -12.71 13.06 -13.49
C LEU A 286 -13.08 13.57 -14.89
N LYS A 287 -12.80 14.83 -15.20
CA LYS A 287 -13.11 15.39 -16.52
C LYS A 287 -12.09 14.92 -17.53
N GLN A 288 -12.55 14.15 -18.51
CA GLN A 288 -11.76 13.73 -19.66
C GLN A 288 -11.72 14.79 -20.76
N GLY A 289 -10.55 14.93 -21.39
CA GLY A 289 -10.32 15.68 -22.62
C GLY A 289 -10.94 15.00 -23.85
N LYS A 290 -10.65 15.53 -25.04
CA LYS A 290 -11.18 14.97 -26.31
C LYS A 290 -10.61 13.59 -26.63
N ASP A 291 -9.39 13.34 -26.18
CA ASP A 291 -8.62 12.10 -26.31
C ASP A 291 -8.88 11.10 -25.17
N GLY A 292 -9.74 11.44 -24.21
CA GLY A 292 -10.01 10.62 -23.03
C GLY A 292 -9.03 10.85 -21.87
N ALA A 293 -8.01 11.69 -22.03
CA ALA A 293 -7.00 11.95 -21.00
C ALA A 293 -7.56 12.82 -19.86
N LEU A 294 -7.05 12.61 -18.64
CA LEU A 294 -7.39 13.43 -17.47
C LEU A 294 -6.44 14.64 -17.38
N GLU A 295 -6.61 15.61 -18.28
CA GLU A 295 -5.72 16.79 -18.43
C GLU A 295 -5.45 17.51 -17.11
N TYR A 296 -6.47 17.67 -16.26
CA TYR A 296 -6.31 18.30 -14.94
C TYR A 296 -5.35 17.49 -14.05
N VAL A 297 -5.48 16.16 -14.05
CA VAL A 297 -4.63 15.28 -13.23
C VAL A 297 -3.20 15.29 -13.76
N GLU A 298 -3.02 15.19 -15.08
CA GLU A 298 -1.71 15.28 -15.74
C GLU A 298 -0.98 16.57 -15.38
N ALA A 299 -1.63 17.72 -15.57
CA ALA A 299 -1.05 19.03 -15.26
C ALA A 299 -0.71 19.15 -13.77
N THR A 300 -1.69 18.85 -12.90
CA THR A 300 -1.53 18.96 -11.44
C THR A 300 -0.38 18.10 -10.93
N ILE A 301 -0.23 16.89 -11.44
CA ILE A 301 0.85 15.99 -11.02
C ILE A 301 2.21 16.49 -11.50
N ARG A 302 2.32 16.96 -12.76
CA ARG A 302 3.58 17.49 -13.29
C ARG A 302 4.04 18.74 -12.53
N GLU A 303 3.11 19.61 -12.14
CA GLU A 303 3.38 20.73 -11.23
C GLU A 303 3.89 20.25 -9.86
N CYS A 304 3.18 19.29 -9.26
CA CYS A 304 3.58 18.69 -7.98
C CYS A 304 5.01 18.14 -8.02
N VAL A 305 5.39 17.40 -9.08
CA VAL A 305 6.75 16.86 -9.22
C VAL A 305 7.78 17.97 -9.33
N ARG A 306 7.51 19.02 -10.11
CA ARG A 306 8.43 20.15 -10.27
C ARG A 306 8.66 20.93 -8.96
N GLU A 307 7.63 21.03 -8.12
CA GLU A 307 7.73 21.67 -6.80
C GLU A 307 8.41 20.80 -5.74
N PHE A 308 8.75 19.54 -6.03
CA PHE A 308 9.47 18.71 -5.07
C PHE A 308 10.89 19.29 -4.81
N PRO A 309 11.23 19.59 -3.54
CA PRO A 309 12.46 20.32 -3.23
C PRO A 309 13.74 19.48 -3.36
N PHE A 310 13.65 18.16 -3.14
CA PHE A 310 14.80 17.24 -3.07
C PHE A 310 15.14 16.63 -4.45
N ARG A 311 15.72 17.45 -5.33
CA ARG A 311 15.91 17.12 -6.76
C ARG A 311 17.10 16.21 -7.05
N GLU A 312 18.04 16.12 -6.13
CA GLU A 312 19.26 15.32 -6.20
C GLU A 312 19.01 13.83 -5.93
N TYR A 313 17.86 13.49 -5.38
CA TYR A 313 17.51 12.14 -4.93
C TYR A 313 16.97 11.25 -6.06
N ALA A 314 17.03 9.93 -5.85
CA ALA A 314 16.73 8.94 -6.88
C ALA A 314 15.25 8.97 -7.27
N ILE A 315 14.36 9.12 -6.29
CA ILE A 315 12.90 9.15 -6.52
C ILE A 315 12.50 10.25 -7.52
N PHE A 316 13.03 11.46 -7.36
CA PHE A 316 12.75 12.58 -8.24
C PHE A 316 13.26 12.32 -9.65
N ARG A 317 14.53 11.89 -9.77
CA ARG A 317 15.16 11.59 -11.07
C ARG A 317 14.40 10.51 -11.83
N GLN A 318 13.96 9.45 -11.14
CA GLN A 318 13.20 8.37 -11.75
C GLN A 318 11.82 8.82 -12.22
N VAL A 319 11.07 9.55 -11.37
CA VAL A 319 9.73 10.06 -11.73
C VAL A 319 9.82 11.03 -12.91
N VAL A 320 10.76 11.96 -12.90
CA VAL A 320 10.95 12.92 -14.02
C VAL A 320 11.31 12.21 -15.31
N THR A 321 12.22 11.22 -15.24
CA THR A 321 12.61 10.43 -16.42
C THR A 321 11.40 9.70 -17.02
N GLN A 322 10.56 9.08 -16.18
CA GLN A 322 9.35 8.39 -16.66
C GLN A 322 8.29 9.34 -17.23
N LEU A 323 8.13 10.54 -16.64
CA LEU A 323 7.18 11.56 -17.13
C LEU A 323 7.61 12.24 -18.42
N ALA A 324 8.92 12.26 -18.71
CA ALA A 324 9.50 12.86 -19.92
C ALA A 324 9.67 11.85 -21.07
N SER A 325 9.63 10.55 -20.78
CA SER A 325 9.78 9.50 -21.78
C SER A 325 8.63 9.53 -22.78
N LYS A 326 8.96 9.67 -24.07
CA LYS A 326 8.00 9.63 -25.17
C LYS A 326 7.47 8.23 -25.45
N ASP A 327 8.24 7.21 -25.05
CA ASP A 327 7.90 5.80 -25.23
C ASP A 327 7.03 5.26 -24.10
N ASN A 328 6.85 6.04 -23.03
CA ASN A 328 6.02 5.67 -21.89
C ASN A 328 4.58 6.16 -22.09
N SER A 329 3.64 5.24 -22.25
CA SER A 329 2.21 5.54 -22.36
C SER A 329 1.50 5.68 -21.00
N ALA A 330 2.18 5.39 -19.89
CA ALA A 330 1.59 5.49 -18.56
C ALA A 330 1.24 6.94 -18.20
N SER A 331 0.08 7.11 -17.58
CA SER A 331 -0.35 8.41 -17.04
C SER A 331 0.55 8.85 -15.89
N ALA A 332 0.58 10.16 -15.64
CA ALA A 332 1.33 10.73 -14.53
C ALA A 332 0.90 10.16 -13.17
N LEU A 333 -0.38 9.81 -13.02
CA LEU A 333 -0.90 9.18 -11.80
C LEU A 333 -0.36 7.74 -11.63
N GLU A 334 -0.26 6.96 -12.71
CA GLU A 334 0.31 5.60 -12.66
C GLU A 334 1.80 5.64 -12.30
N ILE A 335 2.55 6.58 -12.86
CA ILE A 335 3.98 6.78 -12.57
C ILE A 335 4.17 7.10 -11.08
N ILE A 336 3.43 8.07 -10.53
CA ILE A 336 3.53 8.41 -9.10
C ILE A 336 3.02 7.25 -8.22
N LYS A 337 1.95 6.55 -8.61
CA LYS A 337 1.46 5.38 -7.86
C LYS A 337 2.53 4.30 -7.77
N ALA A 338 3.24 4.03 -8.86
CA ALA A 338 4.35 3.08 -8.89
C ALA A 338 5.57 3.55 -8.09
N ALA A 339 5.87 4.86 -8.13
CA ALA A 339 6.97 5.44 -7.37
C ALA A 339 6.74 5.35 -5.84
N ILE A 340 5.50 5.60 -5.38
CA ILE A 340 5.16 5.58 -3.95
C ILE A 340 4.89 4.16 -3.43
N ASN A 341 4.13 3.35 -4.17
CA ASN A 341 3.68 2.03 -3.70
C ASN A 341 4.52 0.86 -4.22
N GLY A 342 5.57 1.15 -5.00
CA GLY A 342 6.36 0.16 -5.73
C GLY A 342 5.69 -0.29 -7.04
N GLN A 343 6.53 -0.77 -7.97
CA GLN A 343 6.07 -1.36 -9.22
C GLN A 343 5.37 -2.69 -8.98
N ARG A 344 4.34 -2.95 -9.79
CA ARG A 344 3.53 -4.17 -9.72
C ARG A 344 3.48 -4.85 -11.08
N GLY A 345 3.66 -6.17 -11.10
CA GLY A 345 3.38 -7.00 -12.27
C GLY A 345 1.86 -7.19 -12.47
N PHE A 346 1.43 -7.39 -13.72
CA PHE A 346 0.07 -7.81 -14.09
C PHE A 346 -1.09 -6.87 -13.65
N GLN A 347 -0.90 -5.55 -13.79
CA GLN A 347 -1.89 -4.55 -13.39
C GLN A 347 -3.25 -4.67 -14.11
N ASP A 348 -3.26 -5.17 -15.35
CA ASP A 348 -4.45 -5.26 -16.20
C ASP A 348 -5.56 -6.16 -15.64
N THR A 349 -5.22 -7.01 -14.66
CA THR A 349 -6.18 -7.92 -14.02
C THR A 349 -6.93 -7.30 -12.83
N ILE A 350 -6.45 -6.17 -12.31
CA ILE A 350 -7.01 -5.52 -11.11
C ILE A 350 -8.11 -4.56 -11.54
N SER A 351 -9.35 -4.84 -11.15
CA SER A 351 -10.43 -3.88 -11.37
C SER A 351 -10.29 -2.68 -10.43
N LEU A 352 -10.46 -1.48 -10.99
CA LEU A 352 -10.37 -0.21 -10.26
C LEU A 352 -11.72 0.52 -10.26
N CYS A 353 -12.01 1.21 -9.17
CA CYS A 353 -13.14 2.13 -9.12
C CYS A 353 -12.90 3.28 -10.09
N SER A 354 -13.82 3.50 -11.03
CA SER A 354 -13.69 4.53 -12.06
C SER A 354 -13.83 5.97 -11.55
N SER A 355 -13.97 6.16 -10.25
CA SER A 355 -14.10 7.49 -9.61
C SER A 355 -12.95 7.81 -8.68
N CYS A 356 -12.45 6.82 -7.95
CA CYS A 356 -11.46 7.04 -6.91
C CYS A 356 -10.27 6.08 -6.98
N GLY A 357 -10.17 5.26 -8.02
CA GLY A 357 -9.01 4.38 -8.25
C GLY A 357 -8.84 3.25 -7.22
N GLU A 358 -9.83 3.02 -6.35
CA GLU A 358 -9.76 1.95 -5.35
C GLU A 358 -9.77 0.58 -6.03
N GLU A 359 -8.99 -0.35 -5.50
CA GLU A 359 -8.89 -1.70 -6.04
C GLU A 359 -10.09 -2.55 -5.61
N LYS A 360 -10.51 -3.47 -6.48
CA LYS A 360 -11.59 -4.45 -6.25
C LYS A 360 -12.90 -3.80 -5.75
N PRO A 361 -13.46 -2.81 -6.47
CA PRO A 361 -14.73 -2.19 -6.11
C PRO A 361 -15.91 -3.20 -6.09
N ASP A 362 -16.80 -3.06 -5.12
CA ASP A 362 -17.89 -4.01 -4.88
C ASP A 362 -19.08 -3.89 -5.85
N LYS A 363 -19.25 -2.75 -6.52
CA LYS A 363 -20.45 -2.44 -7.30
C LYS A 363 -20.14 -2.25 -8.77
N LYS A 364 -21.05 -2.69 -9.63
CA LYS A 364 -21.01 -2.44 -11.08
C LYS A 364 -22.16 -1.54 -11.50
N CYS A 365 -21.95 -0.73 -12.54
CA CYS A 365 -22.99 0.08 -13.15
C CYS A 365 -24.18 -0.80 -13.52
N SER A 366 -25.38 -0.46 -13.05
CA SER A 366 -26.58 -1.25 -13.29
C SER A 366 -26.98 -1.33 -14.77
N LYS A 367 -26.57 -0.35 -15.59
CA LYS A 367 -26.88 -0.30 -17.02
C LYS A 367 -25.88 -1.06 -17.89
N CYS A 368 -24.59 -0.70 -17.87
CA CYS A 368 -23.60 -1.31 -18.76
C CYS A 368 -22.89 -2.53 -18.16
N LYS A 369 -22.91 -2.69 -16.83
CA LYS A 369 -22.17 -3.73 -16.07
C LYS A 369 -20.64 -3.74 -16.25
N GLN A 370 -20.08 -2.86 -17.08
CA GLN A 370 -18.65 -2.73 -17.37
C GLN A 370 -17.92 -1.87 -16.32
N VAL A 371 -18.49 -0.69 -16.01
CA VAL A 371 -17.87 0.29 -15.11
C VAL A 371 -18.13 -0.08 -13.65
N GLN A 372 -17.12 0.04 -12.79
CA GLN A 372 -17.19 -0.39 -11.39
C GLN A 372 -16.96 0.77 -10.41
N TYR A 373 -17.58 0.67 -9.23
CA TYR A 373 -17.60 1.69 -8.18
C TYR A 373 -17.52 1.06 -6.80
N CYS A 374 -16.86 1.72 -5.84
CA CYS A 374 -16.91 1.29 -4.45
C CYS A 374 -18.35 1.32 -3.92
N ASP A 375 -19.05 2.43 -4.20
CA ASP A 375 -20.36 2.71 -3.64
C ASP A 375 -21.19 3.64 -4.54
N ARG A 376 -22.34 4.07 -4.01
CA ARG A 376 -23.26 4.99 -4.69
C ARG A 376 -22.68 6.40 -4.82
N GLU A 377 -21.81 6.80 -3.90
CA GLU A 377 -21.18 8.11 -3.93
C GLU A 377 -20.16 8.21 -5.06
N CYS A 378 -19.26 7.23 -5.20
CA CYS A 378 -18.35 7.14 -6.34
C CYS A 378 -19.12 7.15 -7.66
N GLN A 379 -20.17 6.32 -7.77
CA GLN A 379 -21.01 6.31 -8.96
C GLN A 379 -21.59 7.71 -9.27
N ARG A 380 -22.10 8.41 -8.27
CA ARG A 380 -22.65 9.76 -8.40
C ARG A 380 -21.60 10.76 -8.89
N LEU A 381 -20.38 10.71 -8.33
CA LEU A 381 -19.27 11.60 -8.68
C LEU A 381 -18.81 11.45 -10.12
N HIS A 382 -18.81 10.21 -10.66
CA HIS A 382 -18.41 9.95 -12.05
C HIS A 382 -19.56 9.98 -13.05
N TRP A 383 -20.82 9.92 -12.60
CA TRP A 383 -21.99 9.78 -13.47
C TRP A 383 -22.08 10.86 -14.55
N PHE A 384 -21.66 12.11 -14.26
CA PHE A 384 -21.68 13.20 -15.24
C PHE A 384 -20.86 12.90 -16.50
N MET A 385 -19.79 12.10 -16.37
CA MET A 385 -18.97 11.63 -17.48
C MET A 385 -19.53 10.33 -18.04
N HIS A 386 -19.71 9.32 -17.18
CA HIS A 386 -20.12 7.99 -17.60
C HIS A 386 -21.45 7.98 -18.38
N LYS A 387 -22.44 8.80 -18.00
CA LYS A 387 -23.76 8.84 -18.65
C LYS A 387 -23.70 9.15 -20.15
N LYS A 388 -22.63 9.80 -20.63
CA LYS A 388 -22.44 10.14 -22.04
C LYS A 388 -22.10 8.91 -22.89
N VAL A 389 -21.51 7.89 -22.28
CA VAL A 389 -20.97 6.68 -22.94
C VAL A 389 -21.62 5.39 -22.43
N CYS A 390 -22.57 5.48 -21.49
CA CYS A 390 -23.20 4.33 -20.85
C CYS A 390 -24.29 3.71 -21.76
N ALA A 391 -23.95 2.64 -22.47
CA ALA A 391 -24.90 1.81 -23.22
C ALA A 391 -25.35 0.57 -22.39
N ARG A 392 -26.59 0.08 -22.62
CA ARG A 392 -27.01 -1.25 -22.12
C ARG A 392 -26.27 -2.32 -22.95
N PRO A 393 -25.81 -3.43 -22.36
CA PRO A 393 -25.38 -4.57 -23.16
C PRO A 393 -26.59 -5.04 -23.95
N SER A 394 -26.52 -4.93 -25.27
CA SER A 394 -27.53 -5.48 -26.18
C SER A 394 -27.66 -6.96 -25.85
N SER A 395 -28.88 -7.43 -25.60
CA SER A 395 -29.19 -8.86 -25.71
C SER A 395 -28.82 -9.28 -27.13
N THR A 396 -27.76 -10.08 -27.27
CA THR A 396 -27.27 -10.58 -28.56
C THR A 396 -28.31 -11.50 -29.18
N THR A 397 -29.18 -10.95 -30.04
CA THR A 397 -29.69 -11.69 -31.20
C THR A 397 -28.53 -11.88 -32.16
N GLY A 398 -28.27 -13.13 -32.54
CA GLY A 398 -27.16 -13.49 -33.40
C GLY A 398 -27.18 -12.71 -34.71
N GLN A 399 -26.03 -12.14 -35.06
CA GLN A 399 -25.61 -11.94 -36.43
C GLN A 399 -24.08 -11.88 -36.46
N THR A 400 -23.54 -12.79 -37.24
CA THR A 400 -22.13 -13.08 -37.49
C THR A 400 -21.54 -12.10 -38.52
N GLY A 401 -20.38 -11.53 -38.21
CA GLY A 401 -19.38 -11.07 -39.18
C GLY A 401 -18.96 -9.59 -39.10
N PRO A 402 -17.68 -9.25 -39.38
CA PRO A 402 -16.48 -9.84 -38.81
C PRO A 402 -15.67 -8.78 -38.05
N ALA A 403 -15.32 -9.07 -36.79
CA ALA A 403 -14.26 -8.34 -36.10
C ALA A 403 -12.92 -8.99 -36.48
N LYS A 404 -12.10 -8.25 -37.22
CA LYS A 404 -10.66 -8.56 -37.37
C LYS A 404 -9.99 -8.27 -36.03
N ASP A 405 -9.87 -9.30 -35.20
CA ASP A 405 -8.77 -9.51 -34.27
C ASP A 405 -8.78 -10.99 -33.93
N ALA A 406 -8.05 -11.75 -34.75
CA ALA A 406 -7.76 -13.14 -34.46
C ALA A 406 -6.90 -13.20 -33.20
N LYS A 407 -7.52 -13.50 -32.06
CA LYS A 407 -6.82 -14.16 -30.96
C LYS A 407 -6.25 -15.45 -31.57
N LYS A 408 -4.96 -15.47 -31.87
CA LYS A 408 -4.23 -16.73 -32.03
C LYS A 408 -4.45 -17.51 -30.74
N GLU A 409 -5.03 -18.71 -30.86
CA GLU A 409 -4.97 -19.67 -29.78
C GLU A 409 -3.50 -19.82 -29.38
N ILE A 410 -3.24 -19.67 -28.09
CA ILE A 410 -1.89 -19.75 -27.56
C ILE A 410 -1.48 -21.21 -27.63
N ASP A 411 -0.62 -21.55 -28.59
CA ASP A 411 -0.09 -22.89 -28.73
C ASP A 411 0.83 -23.17 -27.53
N SER A 412 0.30 -23.99 -26.63
CA SER A 412 0.96 -24.36 -25.37
C SER A 412 2.24 -25.16 -25.63
N ALA A 413 2.35 -25.81 -26.80
CA ALA A 413 3.55 -26.53 -27.19
C ALA A 413 4.68 -25.57 -27.60
N GLU A 414 4.36 -24.49 -28.33
CA GLU A 414 5.35 -23.50 -28.76
C GLU A 414 5.93 -22.71 -27.57
N ILE A 415 5.08 -22.39 -26.57
CA ILE A 415 5.54 -21.75 -25.32
C ILE A 415 6.44 -22.68 -24.51
N ASN A 416 6.09 -23.96 -24.39
CA ASN A 416 6.91 -24.92 -23.67
C ASN A 416 8.26 -25.16 -24.37
N GLU A 417 8.30 -25.16 -25.70
CA GLU A 417 9.54 -25.29 -26.46
C GLU A 417 10.44 -24.07 -26.29
N GLN A 418 9.87 -22.86 -26.28
CA GLN A 418 10.61 -21.62 -26.03
C GLN A 418 11.14 -21.52 -24.60
N LEU A 419 10.37 -21.97 -23.60
CA LEU A 419 10.81 -22.05 -22.21
C LEU A 419 11.96 -23.04 -22.03
N GLN A 420 11.91 -24.20 -22.69
CA GLN A 420 13.01 -25.18 -22.63
C GLN A 420 14.29 -24.67 -23.29
N LYS A 421 14.18 -23.91 -24.39
CA LYS A 421 15.34 -23.28 -25.05
C LYS A 421 16.02 -22.22 -24.18
N LEU A 422 15.24 -21.45 -23.41
CA LEU A 422 15.76 -20.43 -22.49
C LEU A 422 16.39 -21.01 -21.22
N MET A 423 16.00 -22.22 -20.81
CA MET A 423 16.61 -22.91 -19.65
C MET A 423 17.91 -23.64 -20.01
N ALA A 424 18.21 -23.77 -21.30
CA ALA A 424 19.40 -24.45 -21.81
C ALA A 424 20.52 -23.49 -22.27
N SER A 425 20.29 -22.17 -22.16
CA SER A 425 21.27 -21.09 -22.37
C SER A 425 21.66 -20.46 -21.05
#